data_AF-A0A9Q9XYL9-F1
#
_entry.id   AF-A0A9Q9XYL9-F1
#
_cell.length_a   1.000
_cell.length_b   1.000
_cell.length_c   1.000
_cell.angle_alpha   90.00
_cell.angle_beta   90.00
_cell.angle_gamma   90.00
#
_symmetry.space_group_name_H-M   'P 1'
#
loop_
_entity.id
_entity.type
_entity.pdbx_description
1 polymer ?
#
loop_
_entity_poly.entity_id
_entity_poly.type
_entity_poly.pdbx_seq_one_letter_code
_entity_poly.pdbx_strand_id
1 'polypeptide(L)'
;MSFFCCDTDLCNARDAPDPSVESSSTNFGIPNDVPNGKKCFYCDLQNCSNIRDCSGSEDHCFTATVNSGSQSFAAKGCISKQACDASALLPSGQGITCCGGNLCNSVQSITQSFLFLCCSLLSFILLH
;
A
#
# COMPACT_ATOMS: atom_id res chain seq x y z
N MET A 1 9.01 -9.82 4.59
CA MET A 1 8.12 -10.92 5.00
C MET A 1 8.14 -11.93 3.85
N SER A 2 8.44 -13.21 4.05
CA SER A 2 8.39 -14.21 2.96
C SER A 2 6.98 -14.80 2.87
N PHE A 3 6.37 -14.77 1.69
CA PHE A 3 5.12 -15.48 1.42
C PHE A 3 5.46 -16.88 0.87
N PHE A 4 4.85 -17.92 1.44
CA PHE A 4 5.05 -19.32 1.07
C PHE A 4 3.70 -19.93 0.73
N CYS A 5 3.61 -20.56 -0.44
CA CYS A 5 2.44 -21.28 -0.90
C CYS A 5 2.79 -22.76 -1.03
N CYS A 6 1.84 -23.63 -0.69
CA CYS A 6 2.02 -25.07 -0.63
C CYS A 6 0.66 -25.75 -0.85
N ASP A 7 0.65 -26.98 -1.38
CA ASP A 7 -0.58 -27.66 -1.83
C ASP A 7 -1.02 -28.85 -0.95
N THR A 8 -0.27 -29.14 0.11
CA THR A 8 -0.58 -30.22 1.04
C THR A 8 -1.32 -29.70 2.27
N ASP A 9 -2.09 -30.57 2.93
CA ASP A 9 -2.79 -30.20 4.17
C ASP A 9 -1.83 -29.68 5.24
N LEU A 10 -2.24 -28.61 5.95
CA LEU A 10 -1.51 -27.98 7.06
C LEU A 10 -0.09 -27.50 6.71
N CYS A 11 0.23 -27.32 5.44
CA CYS A 11 1.58 -26.97 4.99
C CYS A 11 2.05 -25.57 5.43
N ASN A 12 1.12 -24.70 5.81
CA ASN A 12 1.36 -23.37 6.35
C ASN A 12 1.15 -23.31 7.88
N ALA A 13 0.91 -24.44 8.55
CA ALA A 13 0.76 -24.48 10.00
C ALA A 13 2.08 -24.08 10.66
N ARG A 14 2.06 -22.97 11.39
CA ARG A 14 3.11 -22.57 12.31
C ARG A 14 2.52 -22.50 13.70
N ASP A 15 3.26 -22.96 14.69
CA ASP A 15 2.91 -22.72 16.08
C ASP A 15 2.82 -21.20 16.30
N ALA A 16 1.76 -20.76 16.97
CA ALA A 16 1.65 -19.36 17.38
C ALA A 16 2.87 -19.01 18.24
N PRO A 17 3.53 -17.86 18.03
CA PRO A 17 4.61 -17.43 18.89
C PRO A 17 4.13 -17.41 20.35
N ASP A 18 4.91 -18.01 21.24
CA ASP A 18 4.64 -17.97 22.67
C ASP A 18 4.62 -16.50 23.12
N PRO A 19 3.51 -16.01 23.73
CA PRO A 19 3.36 -14.62 24.16
C PRO A 19 4.42 -14.18 25.17
N SER A 20 5.16 -15.12 25.80
CA SER A 20 6.27 -14.81 26.70
C SER A 20 7.61 -14.53 26.00
N VAL A 21 7.70 -14.75 24.68
CA VAL A 21 8.95 -14.61 23.90
C VAL A 21 8.97 -13.36 23.02
N GLU A 22 7.88 -12.58 22.95
CA GLU A 22 7.85 -11.31 22.18
C GLU A 22 8.85 -10.25 22.70
N SER A 23 9.36 -10.40 23.93
CA SER A 23 10.40 -9.52 24.47
C SER A 23 11.84 -9.99 24.19
N SER A 24 12.05 -11.18 23.62
CA SER A 24 13.38 -11.77 23.43
C SER A 24 13.49 -12.39 22.03
N SER A 25 13.58 -11.53 21.02
CA SER A 25 14.06 -11.89 19.69
C SER A 25 15.43 -12.59 19.78
N THR A 26 15.44 -13.93 19.73
CA THR A 26 16.64 -14.70 19.40
C THR A 26 16.29 -15.89 18.50
N ASN A 27 16.83 -15.85 17.27
CA ASN A 27 16.98 -16.93 16.26
C ASN A 27 15.91 -17.14 15.15
N PHE A 28 15.82 -16.18 14.23
CA PHE A 28 16.07 -16.33 12.77
C PHE A 28 16.07 -14.91 12.18
N GLY A 29 17.18 -14.20 12.38
CA GLY A 29 17.26 -12.76 12.14
C GLY A 29 17.39 -12.40 10.66
N ILE A 30 16.35 -11.74 10.12
CA ILE A 30 16.42 -10.34 9.66
C ILE A 30 15.04 -9.73 9.96
N PRO A 31 14.94 -8.58 10.66
CA PRO A 31 13.66 -7.90 10.86
C PRO A 31 13.10 -7.52 9.49
N ASN A 32 11.86 -7.92 9.21
CA ASN A 32 11.16 -7.44 8.03
C ASN A 32 10.81 -5.95 8.10
N ASP A 33 11.19 -5.28 9.20
CA ASP A 33 11.01 -3.85 9.45
C ASP A 33 12.15 -2.98 8.89
N VAL A 34 13.21 -3.58 8.34
CA VAL A 34 14.27 -2.79 7.69
C VAL A 34 13.66 -1.99 6.53
N PRO A 35 13.73 -0.65 6.56
CA PRO A 35 13.21 0.18 5.48
C PRO A 35 13.89 -0.18 4.16
N ASN A 36 13.09 -0.44 3.12
CA ASN A 36 13.60 -0.83 1.81
C ASN A 36 13.78 0.37 0.86
N GLY A 37 13.57 1.59 1.37
CA GLY A 37 13.66 2.85 0.61
C GLY A 37 12.39 3.24 -0.14
N LYS A 38 11.38 2.37 -0.16
CA LYS A 38 10.06 2.68 -0.72
C LYS A 38 9.22 3.45 0.29
N LYS A 39 8.49 4.47 -0.18
CA LYS A 39 7.57 5.29 0.61
C LYS A 39 6.18 5.26 0.01
N CYS A 40 5.15 5.12 0.85
CA CYS A 40 3.76 5.11 0.43
C CYS A 40 2.89 5.92 1.40
N PHE A 41 1.75 6.40 0.92
CA PHE A 41 0.73 6.94 1.81
C PHE A 41 0.02 5.81 2.57
N TYR A 42 -0.43 6.08 3.79
CA TYR A 42 -1.29 5.21 4.58
C TYR A 42 -2.42 6.00 5.24
N CYS A 43 -3.44 5.27 5.70
CA CYS A 43 -4.57 5.84 6.41
C CYS A 43 -4.45 5.59 7.92
N ASP A 44 -4.51 6.67 8.70
CA ASP A 44 -4.73 6.61 10.15
C ASP A 44 -6.17 7.08 10.44
N LEU A 45 -7.03 6.14 10.81
CA LEU A 45 -8.48 6.34 10.98
C LEU A 45 -9.11 6.98 9.73
N GLN A 46 -9.19 8.31 9.69
CA GLN A 46 -9.76 9.09 8.58
C GLN A 46 -8.70 9.83 7.75
N ASN A 47 -7.48 10.00 8.26
CA ASN A 47 -6.43 10.74 7.56
C ASN A 47 -5.61 9.80 6.67
N CYS A 48 -5.80 9.90 5.35
CA CYS A 48 -5.15 9.08 4.32
C CYS A 48 -3.97 9.77 3.60
N SER A 49 -3.36 10.76 4.26
CA SER A 49 -2.25 11.56 3.73
C SER A 49 -0.94 11.36 4.50
N ASN A 50 -0.93 10.48 5.50
CA ASN A 50 0.30 10.18 6.24
C ASN A 50 1.24 9.33 5.38
N ILE A 51 2.55 9.55 5.52
CA ILE A 51 3.59 8.83 4.78
C ILE A 51 4.22 7.81 5.72
N ARG A 52 4.40 6.58 5.23
CA ARG A 52 5.21 5.57 5.92
C ARG A 52 6.32 5.04 5.02
N ASP A 53 7.43 4.68 5.65
CA ASP A 53 8.47 3.84 5.06
C ASP A 53 7.94 2.41 4.94
N CYS A 54 8.17 1.81 3.78
CA CYS A 54 7.91 0.40 3.52
C CYS A 54 9.14 -0.43 3.88
N SER A 55 8.91 -1.69 4.21
CA SER A 55 9.98 -2.54 4.72
C SER A 55 10.02 -3.90 4.03
N GLY A 56 11.20 -4.53 4.05
CA GLY A 56 11.41 -5.83 3.43
C GLY A 56 11.02 -5.86 1.94
N SER A 57 10.09 -6.73 1.58
CA SER A 57 9.66 -7.00 0.19
C SER A 57 8.49 -6.13 -0.29
N GLU A 58 8.05 -5.14 0.49
CA GLU A 58 6.96 -4.25 0.10
C GLU A 58 7.45 -3.20 -0.90
N ASP A 59 7.49 -3.57 -2.17
CA ASP A 59 8.04 -2.78 -3.28
C ASP A 59 6.98 -1.96 -4.04
N HIS A 60 5.70 -2.09 -3.68
CA HIS A 60 4.57 -1.38 -4.28
C HIS A 60 3.75 -0.62 -3.22
N CYS A 61 3.04 0.41 -3.67
CA CYS A 61 1.99 1.04 -2.87
C CYS A 61 0.63 0.50 -3.29
N PHE A 62 -0.34 0.46 -2.39
CA PHE A 62 -1.73 0.15 -2.71
C PHE A 62 -2.73 1.22 -2.26
N THR A 63 -3.90 1.21 -2.89
CA THR A 63 -5.14 1.87 -2.45
C THR A 63 -6.27 0.87 -2.55
N ALA A 64 -7.15 0.83 -1.56
CA ALA A 64 -8.34 0.00 -1.55
C ALA A 64 -9.52 0.76 -0.93
N THR A 65 -10.74 0.37 -1.30
CA THR A 65 -11.96 0.84 -0.64
C THR A 65 -12.58 -0.33 0.11
N VAL A 66 -12.69 -0.20 1.42
CA VAL A 66 -13.29 -1.21 2.30
C VAL A 66 -14.70 -0.76 2.65
N ASN A 67 -15.69 -1.60 2.32
CA ASN A 67 -17.08 -1.33 2.67
C ASN A 67 -17.43 -2.07 3.96
N SER A 68 -17.93 -1.35 4.96
CA SER A 68 -18.47 -1.89 6.21
C SER A 68 -19.88 -1.35 6.41
N GLY A 69 -20.89 -2.20 6.14
CA GLY A 69 -22.30 -1.79 6.15
C GLY A 69 -22.58 -0.70 5.11
N SER A 70 -23.09 0.45 5.57
CA SER A 70 -23.36 1.63 4.72
C SER A 70 -22.16 2.58 4.57
N GLN A 71 -21.03 2.30 5.21
CA GLN A 71 -19.84 3.15 5.18
C GLN A 71 -18.73 2.55 4.32
N SER A 72 -18.05 3.42 3.57
CA SER A 72 -16.88 3.07 2.78
C SER A 72 -15.66 3.81 3.34
N PHE A 73 -14.58 3.08 3.57
CA PHE A 73 -13.32 3.61 4.09
C PHE A 73 -12.21 3.39 3.07
N ALA A 74 -11.35 4.39 2.90
CA ALA A 74 -10.13 4.23 2.11
C ALA A 74 -9.06 3.54 2.97
N ALA A 75 -8.36 2.58 2.37
CA ALA A 75 -7.16 1.97 2.91
C ALA A 75 -6.00 2.20 1.95
N LYS A 76 -4.83 2.51 2.50
CA LYS A 76 -3.60 2.75 1.74
C LYS A 76 -2.41 2.18 2.50
N GLY A 77 -1.37 1.79 1.78
CA GLY A 77 -0.14 1.36 2.41
C GLY A 77 0.86 0.76 1.43
N CYS A 78 1.79 0.02 2.01
CA CYS A 78 2.82 -0.74 1.31
C CYS A 78 2.31 -2.17 1.03
N ILE A 79 2.70 -2.75 -0.10
CA ILE A 79 2.35 -4.12 -0.50
C ILE A 79 3.49 -4.70 -1.34
N SER A 80 3.66 -6.02 -1.34
CA SER A 80 4.55 -6.68 -2.29
C SER A 80 3.89 -6.83 -3.66
N LYS A 81 4.69 -6.87 -4.73
CA LYS A 81 4.20 -7.16 -6.08
C LYS A 81 3.32 -8.42 -6.13
N GLN A 82 3.77 -9.50 -5.50
CA GLN A 82 3.06 -10.78 -5.51
C GLN A 82 1.67 -10.67 -4.84
N ALA A 83 1.59 -10.02 -3.67
CA ALA A 83 0.31 -9.83 -2.99
C ALA A 83 -0.62 -8.90 -3.78
N CYS A 84 -0.05 -7.90 -4.47
CA CYS A 84 -0.81 -7.07 -5.40
C CYS A 84 -1.36 -7.89 -6.57
N ASP A 85 -0.54 -8.72 -7.24
CA ASP A 85 -0.98 -9.53 -8.38
C ASP A 85 -2.09 -10.53 -7.95
N ALA A 86 -1.99 -11.08 -6.74
CA ALA A 86 -3.03 -11.94 -6.17
C ALA A 86 -4.34 -11.20 -5.87
N SER A 87 -4.27 -9.92 -5.50
CA SER A 87 -5.47 -9.12 -5.24
C SER A 87 -6.36 -8.90 -6.47
N ALA A 88 -5.78 -9.00 -7.68
CA ALA A 88 -6.54 -8.95 -8.92
C ALA A 88 -7.45 -10.17 -9.15
N LEU A 89 -7.24 -11.26 -8.39
CA LEU A 89 -8.04 -12.49 -8.48
C LEU A 89 -9.29 -12.45 -7.59
N LEU A 90 -9.45 -11.42 -6.75
CA LEU A 90 -10.61 -11.26 -5.89
C LEU A 90 -11.85 -10.86 -6.72
N PRO A 91 -13.00 -11.56 -6.60
CA PRO A 91 -14.18 -11.28 -7.40
C PRO A 91 -14.81 -9.91 -7.07
N SER A 92 -14.70 -9.00 -8.04
CA SER A 92 -15.51 -7.80 -8.36
C SER A 92 -16.02 -6.89 -7.21
N GLY A 93 -15.35 -5.75 -7.02
CA GLY A 93 -15.98 -4.52 -6.48
C GLY A 93 -15.12 -3.68 -5.52
N GLN A 94 -14.31 -4.33 -4.68
CA GLN A 94 -13.36 -3.68 -3.76
C GLN A 94 -11.92 -3.76 -4.29
N GLY A 95 -11.70 -3.25 -5.50
CA GLY A 95 -10.42 -3.38 -6.20
C GLY A 95 -9.26 -2.74 -5.43
N ILE A 96 -8.27 -3.55 -5.06
CA ILE A 96 -6.96 -3.07 -4.66
C ILE A 96 -6.25 -2.57 -5.91
N THR A 97 -5.90 -1.29 -5.95
CA THR A 97 -5.06 -0.71 -7.01
C THR A 97 -3.65 -0.56 -6.48
N CYS A 98 -2.65 -0.99 -7.26
CA CYS A 98 -1.24 -0.84 -6.85
C CYS A 98 -0.41 -0.07 -7.87
N CYS A 99 0.73 0.43 -7.40
CA CYS A 99 1.67 1.18 -8.23
C CYS A 99 3.13 1.07 -7.71
N GLY A 100 4.08 1.11 -8.63
CA GLY A 100 5.51 0.90 -8.38
C GLY A 100 6.31 2.16 -8.02
N GLY A 101 5.73 3.37 -8.11
CA GLY A 101 6.40 4.62 -7.74
C GLY A 101 6.38 4.90 -6.24
N ASN A 102 7.27 5.78 -5.75
CA ASN A 102 7.14 6.35 -4.40
C ASN A 102 5.90 7.24 -4.32
N LEU A 103 5.14 7.14 -3.23
CA LEU A 103 3.96 7.97 -2.95
C LEU A 103 2.90 7.97 -4.08
N CYS A 104 2.93 6.97 -4.96
CA CYS A 104 2.08 6.90 -6.15
C CYS A 104 0.60 6.67 -5.81
N ASN A 105 0.31 6.22 -4.58
CA ASN A 105 -1.03 6.06 -4.04
C ASN A 105 -1.58 7.36 -3.42
N SER A 106 -1.16 8.51 -3.94
CA SER A 106 -1.72 9.82 -3.59
C SER A 106 -3.15 9.95 -4.11
N VAL A 107 -3.95 10.78 -3.47
CA VAL A 107 -5.26 11.18 -4.03
C VAL A 107 -4.97 12.15 -5.18
N GLN A 108 -5.29 11.77 -6.41
CA GLN A 108 -5.28 12.70 -7.54
C GLN A 108 -6.34 13.79 -7.28
N SER A 109 -5.96 14.97 -6.79
CA SER A 109 -6.94 16.04 -6.61
C SER A 109 -6.46 17.47 -6.89
N ILE A 110 -5.19 17.71 -7.23
CA ILE A 110 -4.72 19.11 -7.38
C ILE A 110 -3.87 19.35 -8.64
N THR A 111 -3.13 18.35 -9.15
CA THR A 111 -2.24 18.54 -10.31
C THR A 111 -2.98 18.76 -11.63
N GLN A 112 -4.19 18.21 -11.78
CA GLN A 112 -5.00 18.42 -12.99
C GLN A 112 -5.48 19.87 -13.09
N SER A 113 -5.93 20.47 -11.98
CA SER A 113 -6.33 21.88 -11.93
C SER A 113 -5.17 22.82 -12.23
N PHE A 114 -3.96 22.57 -11.72
CA PHE A 114 -2.80 23.41 -12.01
C PHE A 114 -2.34 23.34 -13.47
N LEU A 115 -2.36 22.16 -14.11
CA LEU A 115 -2.02 22.04 -15.53
C LEU A 115 -3.01 22.80 -16.43
N PHE A 116 -4.31 22.68 -16.15
CA PHE A 116 -5.33 23.45 -16.87
C PHE A 116 -5.21 24.96 -16.62
N LEU A 117 -4.94 25.37 -15.38
CA LEU A 117 -4.75 26.78 -15.03
C LEU A 117 -3.51 27.37 -15.71
N CYS A 118 -2.39 26.62 -15.71
CA CYS A 118 -1.13 27.05 -16.31
C CYS A 118 -1.25 27.15 -17.83
N CYS A 119 -1.85 26.16 -18.50
CA CYS A 119 -2.12 26.21 -19.94
C CYS A 119 -3.05 27.37 -20.33
N SER A 120 -4.08 27.65 -19.53
CA SER A 120 -4.99 28.76 -19.77
C SER A 120 -4.28 30.12 -19.61
N LEU A 121 -3.48 30.31 -18.56
CA LEU A 121 -2.69 31.53 -18.36
C LEU A 121 -1.67 31.76 -19.48
N LEU A 122 -0.94 30.72 -19.89
CA LEU A 122 0.03 30.81 -20.98
C LEU A 122 -0.64 31.18 -22.30
N SER A 123 -1.84 30.67 -22.55
CA SER A 123 -2.62 31.01 -23.74
C SER A 123 -3.05 32.49 -23.74
N PHE A 124 -3.50 33.03 -22.60
CA PHE A 124 -3.84 34.45 -22.47
C PHE A 124 -2.64 35.39 -22.68
N ILE A 125 -1.46 35.01 -22.18
CA ILE A 125 -0.22 35.80 -22.32
C ILE A 125 0.32 35.76 -23.75
N LEU A 126 0.13 34.66 -24.48
CA LEU A 126 0.64 34.49 -25.85
C LEU A 126 -0.31 35.02 -26.93
N LEU A 127 -1.59 35.24 -26.61
CA LEU A 127 -2.61 35.72 -27.56
C LEU A 127 -2.92 37.22 -27.43
N HIS A 128 -2.18 37.94 -26.58
CA HIS A 128 -2.20 39.39 -26.41
C HIS A 128 -0.81 39.96 -26.71
#